data_AF-V4XZB6-F1
#
_entry.id   AF-V4XZB6-F1
#
_cell.length_a   1.000
_cell.length_b   1.000
_cell.length_c   1.000
_cell.angle_alpha   90.00
_cell.angle_beta   90.00
_cell.angle_gamma   90.00
#
_symmetry.space_group_name_H-M   'P 1'
#
loop_
_entity.id
_entity.type
_entity.pdbx_description
1 polymer ?
#
loop_
_entity_poly.entity_id
_entity_poly.type
_entity_poly.pdbx_seq_one_letter_code
_entity_poly.pdbx_strand_id
1 'polypeptide(L)' 'MNAPRVGAVGDTPASATANRRGGVLVLNRNGEAIARGSVPDAVVYAGPLFADADGDGTDEVLVVTEDGVVRALSA' A
#
# COMPACT_ATOMS: atom_id res chain seq x y z
N MET A 1 -14.07 -4.40 4.92
CA MET A 1 -13.17 -3.27 4.62
C MET A 1 -11.80 -3.69 5.08
N ASN A 2 -10.80 -3.61 4.22
CA ASN A 2 -9.43 -3.92 4.63
C ASN A 2 -8.98 -2.83 5.61
N ALA A 3 -8.41 -3.22 6.75
CA ALA A 3 -7.95 -2.26 7.72
C ALA A 3 -6.82 -1.41 7.11
N PRO A 4 -6.82 -0.08 7.30
CA PRO A 4 -5.69 0.74 6.92
C PRO A 4 -4.47 0.34 7.76
N ARG A 5 -3.27 0.62 7.23
CA ARG A 5 -2.00 0.35 7.91
C ARG A 5 -1.19 1.63 8.01
N VAL A 6 -0.47 1.81 9.12
CA VAL A 6 0.46 2.93 9.32
C VAL A 6 1.90 2.43 9.13
N GLY A 7 2.74 3.26 8.51
CA GLY A 7 4.15 3.01 8.25
C GLY A 7 4.85 4.30 7.86
N ALA A 8 5.86 4.21 7.00
CA ALA A 8 6.54 5.36 6.43
C ALA A 8 6.71 5.18 4.92
N VAL A 9 6.93 6.30 4.22
CA VAL A 9 7.44 6.34 2.85
C VAL A 9 8.69 7.22 2.91
N GLY A 10 9.86 6.61 2.79
CA GLY A 10 11.12 7.24 3.20
C GLY A 10 11.02 7.74 4.64
N ASP A 11 11.34 9.01 4.88
CA ASP A 11 11.23 9.65 6.19
C ASP A 11 9.82 10.18 6.53
N THR A 12 8.83 9.99 5.65
CA THR A 12 7.48 10.56 5.83
C THR A 12 6.53 9.54 6.47
N PRO A 13 6.01 9.78 7.68
CA PRO A 13 4.98 8.93 8.27
C PRO A 13 3.72 8.92 7.40
N ALA A 14 3.21 7.72 7.12
CA ALA A 14 2.14 7.51 6.16
C ALA A 14 1.11 6.49 6.65
N SER A 15 -0.10 6.58 6.10
CA SER A 15 -1.11 5.53 6.19
C SER A 15 -1.49 5.05 4.80
N ALA A 16 -1.66 3.75 4.63
CA ALA A 16 -2.11 3.14 3.39
C ALA A 16 -3.45 2.45 3.58
N THR A 17 -4.30 2.53 2.56
CA THR A 17 -5.54 1.76 2.43
C THR A 17 -5.60 1.11 1.06
N ALA A 18 -6.19 -0.09 1.01
CA ALA A 18 -6.47 -0.80 -0.22
C ALA A 18 -7.94 -1.19 -0.28
N ASN A 19 -8.61 -0.90 -1.40
CA ASN A 19 -9.99 -1.33 -1.63
C ASN A 19 -10.04 -2.72 -2.30
N ARG A 20 -11.23 -3.33 -2.32
CA ARG A 20 -11.43 -4.66 -2.89
C ARG A 20 -11.01 -4.77 -4.36
N ARG A 21 -11.09 -3.67 -5.13
CA ARG A 21 -10.74 -3.62 -6.56
C ARG A 21 -9.27 -3.26 -6.81
N GLY A 22 -8.41 -3.45 -5.82
CA GLY A 22 -6.98 -3.22 -5.94
C GLY A 22 -6.55 -1.76 -5.94
N GLY A 23 -7.44 -0.81 -5.70
CA GLY A 23 -7.08 0.61 -5.59
C GLY A 23 -6.37 0.88 -4.27
N VAL A 24 -5.22 1.57 -4.32
CA VAL A 24 -4.37 1.91 -3.18
C VAL A 24 -4.23 3.42 -3.06
N LEU A 25 -4.37 3.91 -1.83
CA LEU A 25 -4.17 5.32 -1.49
C LEU A 25 -3.26 5.41 -0.28
N VAL A 26 -2.24 6.27 -0.38
CA VAL A 26 -1.32 6.59 0.71
C VAL A 26 -1.52 8.05 1.11
N LEU A 27 -1.74 8.29 2.40
CA LEU A 27 -1.98 9.61 2.97
C LEU A 27 -0.90 9.96 3.99
N ASN A 28 -0.46 11.22 4.01
CA ASN A 28 0.34 11.75 5.11
C ASN A 28 -0.53 12.07 6.35
N ARG A 29 0.12 12.51 7.43
CA ARG A 29 -0.55 12.88 8.70
C ARG A 29 -1.58 14.01 8.60
N ASN A 30 -1.54 14.81 7.54
CA ASN A 30 -2.48 15.90 7.29
C ASN A 30 -3.69 15.43 6.46
N GLY A 31 -3.72 14.16 6.04
CA GLY A 31 -4.74 13.59 5.18
C GLY A 31 -4.53 13.87 3.69
N GLU A 32 -3.37 14.40 3.31
CA GLU A 32 -3.04 14.66 1.91
C GLU A 32 -2.53 13.39 1.24
N ALA A 33 -2.95 13.15 -0.01
CA ALA A 33 -2.48 12.01 -0.77
C ALA A 33 -1.02 12.23 -1.21
N ILE A 34 -0.14 11.33 -0.78
CA ILE A 34 1.29 11.36 -1.16
C ILE A 34 1.62 10.31 -2.22
N ALA A 35 0.82 9.24 -2.32
CA ALA A 35 0.93 8.25 -3.40
C ALA A 35 -0.43 7.64 -3.74
N ARG A 36 -0.56 7.18 -4.99
CA ARG A 36 -1.74 6.49 -5.51
C ARG A 36 -1.31 5.40 -6.48
N GLY A 37 -1.92 4.24 -6.36
CA GLY A 37 -1.64 3.11 -7.25
C GLY A 37 -2.84 2.19 -7.38
N SER A 38 -2.73 1.24 -8.30
CA SER A 38 -3.70 0.16 -8.39
C SER A 38 -3.04 -1.13 -8.84
N VAL A 39 -3.61 -2.25 -8.37
CA VAL A 39 -3.40 -3.55 -8.98
C VAL A 39 -4.62 -3.83 -9.87
N PRO A 40 -4.51 -3.69 -11.21
CA PRO A 40 -5.62 -3.94 -12.10
C PRO A 40 -6.05 -5.41 -12.05
N ASP A 41 -7.34 -5.64 -12.28
CA ASP A 41 -7.96 -6.97 -12.34
C ASP A 41 -7.70 -7.86 -11.11
N ALA A 42 -7.53 -7.22 -9.94
CA ALA A 42 -7.28 -7.90 -8.68
C ALA A 42 -8.46 -7.80 -7.71
N VAL A 43 -8.59 -8.84 -6.89
CA VAL A 43 -9.41 -8.81 -5.67
C VAL A 43 -8.49 -8.85 -4.46
N VAL A 44 -8.68 -7.90 -3.54
CA VAL A 44 -7.84 -7.74 -2.35
C VAL A 44 -8.66 -8.02 -1.09
N TYR A 45 -8.22 -9.00 -0.30
CA TYR A 45 -8.87 -9.41 0.96
C TYR A 45 -8.10 -9.00 2.23
N ALA A 46 -6.86 -8.55 2.09
CA ALA A 46 -6.00 -8.16 3.21
C ALA A 46 -5.77 -6.65 3.27
N GLY A 47 -5.46 -6.14 4.46
CA GLY A 47 -4.89 -4.80 4.63
C GLY A 47 -3.52 -4.69 3.97
N PRO A 48 -3.12 -3.49 3.51
CA PRO A 48 -1.79 -3.29 2.95
C PRO A 48 -0.68 -3.50 4.00
N LEU A 49 0.52 -3.84 3.54
CA LEU A 49 1.75 -3.88 4.33
C LEU A 49 2.67 -2.73 3.89
N PHE A 50 3.50 -2.24 4.80
CA PHE A 50 4.70 -1.45 4.50
C PHE A 50 5.92 -2.33 4.73
N ALA A 51 6.83 -2.40 3.75
CA ALA A 51 8.13 -3.03 3.87
C ALA A 51 9.03 -2.61 2.70
N ASP A 52 10.30 -2.35 2.98
CA ASP A 52 11.39 -2.30 2.00
C ASP A 52 11.61 -3.70 1.39
N ALA A 53 10.98 -3.92 0.24
CA ALA A 53 10.94 -5.20 -0.45
C ALA A 53 11.96 -5.30 -1.59
N ASP A 54 12.47 -4.17 -2.09
CA ASP A 54 13.51 -4.14 -3.12
C ASP A 54 14.91 -3.79 -2.61
N GLY A 55 15.04 -3.35 -1.35
CA GLY A 55 16.30 -3.09 -0.67
C GLY A 55 16.88 -1.70 -0.95
N ASP A 56 16.06 -0.74 -1.40
CA ASP A 56 16.50 0.62 -1.69
C ASP A 56 16.50 1.56 -0.46
N GLY A 57 15.96 1.08 0.68
CA GLY A 57 15.85 1.83 1.92
C GLY A 57 14.54 2.62 2.09
N THR A 58 13.60 2.48 1.15
CA THR A 58 12.24 3.05 1.19
C THR A 58 11.24 1.91 1.34
N ASP A 59 10.19 2.09 2.15
CA ASP A 59 9.12 1.08 2.24
C ASP A 59 8.19 1.13 1.02
N GLU A 60 7.95 -0.03 0.39
CA GLU A 60 6.84 -0.23 -0.54
C GLU A 60 5.53 -0.51 0.18
N VAL A 61 4.42 -0.26 -0.52
CA VAL A 61 3.10 -0.75 -0.10
C VAL A 61 2.83 -2.11 -0.73
N LEU A 62 2.79 -3.16 0.09
CA LEU A 62 2.45 -4.51 -0.37
C LEU A 62 0.95 -4.74 -0.32
N VAL A 63 0.42 -5.32 -1.40
CA VAL A 63 -0.96 -5.76 -1.52
C VAL A 63 -0.99 -7.25 -1.85
N VAL A 64 -1.77 -8.02 -1.10
CA VAL A 64 -2.00 -9.44 -1.37
C VAL A 64 -3.30 -9.60 -2.14
N THR A 65 -3.22 -10.25 -3.30
CA THR A 65 -4.36 -10.52 -4.18
C THR A 65 -4.93 -11.92 -3.93
N GLU A 66 -6.15 -12.17 -4.39
CA GLU A 66 -6.88 -13.42 -4.10
C GLU A 66 -6.24 -14.69 -4.68
N ASP A 67 -5.44 -14.54 -5.72
CA ASP A 67 -4.63 -15.59 -6.34
C ASP A 67 -3.34 -15.91 -5.57
N GLY A 68 -3.14 -15.28 -4.41
CA GLY A 68 -1.98 -15.50 -3.53
C GLY A 68 -0.73 -14.74 -3.98
N VAL A 69 -0.83 -13.83 -4.95
CA VAL A 69 0.28 -13.01 -5.42
C VAL A 69 0.44 -11.78 -4.51
N VAL A 70 1.68 -11.43 -4.20
CA VAL A 70 2.02 -10.17 -3.52
C VAL A 70 2.50 -9.17 -4.57
N ARG A 71 1.91 -7.97 -4.56
CA ARG A 71 2.31 -6.84 -5.41
C ARG A 71 2.93 -5.75 -4.54
N ALA A 72 4.16 -5.36 -4.84
CA ALA A 72 4.79 -4.20 -4.24
C ALA A 72 4.51 -2.96 -5.10
N LEU A 73 4.10 -1.87 -4.46
CA LEU A 73 3.86 -0.58 -5.09
C LEU A 73 4.80 0.43 -4.43
N SER A 74 5.76 0.94 -5.21
CA SER A 74 6.56 2.09 -4.79
C SER A 74 5.67 3.32 -4.72
N ALA A 75 5.85 4.12 -3.66
CA ALA A 75 5.07 5.32 -3.38
C ALA A 75 5.65 6.56 -4.07
#